data_AF-A0A522RDG4-F1
#
_entry.id   AF-A0A522RDG4-F1
#
_cell.length_a   1.000
_cell.length_b   1.000
_cell.length_c   1.000
_cell.angle_alpha   90.00
_cell.angle_beta   90.00
_cell.angle_gamma   90.00
#
_symmetry.space_group_name_H-M   'P 1'
#
loop_
_entity.id
_entity.type
_entity.pdbx_description
1 polymer ?
#
loop_
_entity_poly.entity_id
_entity_poly.type
_entity_poly.pdbx_seq_one_letter_code
_entity_poly.pdbx_strand_id
1 'polypeptide(L)'
;MSPWQSVKTWLGLLLWLVLALPPVRDALEASMTLQMLAQIPLLALAGWWLQPWLPRRVDGALAAWNLNGVSGLVLLSLAAMVWMLPRMMDLALEVQWVETAKFASVPLLVGLPLSLSWPRAGFVVRGVFLAEVIATAFRLGWLYHVSPQRLCSNYLLDDQQRLGEILLAIG
;
A
#
# COMPACT_ATOMS: atom_id res chain seq x y z
N MET A 1 4.93 22.12 15.64
CA MET A 1 4.95 20.63 15.57
C MET A 1 5.58 20.15 16.86
N SER A 2 5.03 19.10 17.49
CA SER A 2 5.71 18.51 18.64
C SER A 2 7.01 17.82 18.16
N PRO A 3 8.06 17.69 19.01
CA PRO A 3 9.29 17.02 18.62
C PRO A 3 9.04 15.59 18.12
N TRP A 4 8.08 14.88 18.71
CA TRP A 4 7.66 13.54 18.31
C TRP A 4 7.03 13.46 16.90
N GLN A 5 6.31 14.50 16.47
CA GLN A 5 5.74 14.56 15.11
C GLN A 5 6.83 14.75 14.06
N SER A 6 7.85 15.55 14.36
CA SER A 6 9.00 15.76 13.47
C SER A 6 9.80 14.47 13.28
N VAL A 7 10.03 13.72 14.37
CA VAL A 7 10.74 12.42 14.29
C VAL A 7 10.01 11.44 13.38
N LYS A 8 8.68 11.29 13.53
CA LYS A 8 7.89 10.39 12.67
C LYS A 8 8.03 10.73 11.19
N THR A 9 7.94 12.00 10.83
CA THR A 9 8.06 12.41 9.43
C THR A 9 9.44 12.11 8.84
N TRP A 10 10.50 12.36 9.61
CA TRP A 10 11.86 12.01 9.20
C TRP A 10 12.04 10.49 9.06
N LEU A 11 11.44 9.70 9.95
CA LEU A 11 11.42 8.24 9.83
C LEU A 11 10.66 7.78 8.58
N GLY A 12 9.53 8.40 8.25
CA GLY A 12 8.79 8.11 7.03
C GLY A 12 9.60 8.39 5.77
N LEU A 13 10.28 9.54 5.71
CA LEU A 13 11.20 9.86 4.63
C LEU A 13 12.38 8.90 4.55
N LEU A 14 13.02 8.61 5.69
CA LEU A 14 14.17 7.72 5.74
C LEU A 14 13.77 6.31 5.28
N LEU A 15 12.61 5.82 5.72
CA LEU A 15 12.06 4.56 5.26
C LEU A 15 11.83 4.56 3.75
N TRP A 16 11.20 5.61 3.21
CA TRP A 16 10.99 5.74 1.77
C TRP A 16 12.32 5.75 0.99
N LEU A 17 13.31 6.51 1.45
CA LEU A 17 14.65 6.57 0.84
C LEU A 17 15.35 5.22 0.87
N VAL A 18 15.31 4.52 2.01
CA VAL A 18 15.89 3.18 2.16
C VAL A 18 15.23 2.19 1.21
N LEU A 19 13.90 2.22 1.07
CA LEU A 19 13.17 1.36 0.14
C LEU A 19 13.47 1.68 -1.33
N ALA A 20 13.84 2.93 -1.64
CA ALA A 20 14.21 3.37 -2.99
C ALA A 20 15.68 3.09 -3.33
N LEU A 21 16.52 2.69 -2.36
CA LEU A 21 17.90 2.31 -2.65
C LEU A 21 17.91 1.04 -3.50
N PRO A 22 18.68 1.01 -4.62
CA PRO A 22 18.73 -0.15 -5.51
C PRO A 22 18.90 -1.51 -4.81
N PRO A 23 19.85 -1.72 -3.88
CA PRO A 23 20.01 -3.04 -3.26
C PRO A 23 18.80 -3.49 -2.43
N VAL A 24 18.09 -2.56 -1.79
CA VAL A 24 16.90 -2.87 -0.98
C VAL A 24 15.70 -3.11 -1.88
N ARG A 25 15.52 -2.24 -2.87
CA ARG A 25 14.48 -2.35 -3.87
C ARG A 25 14.59 -3.68 -4.61
N ASP A 26 15.75 -3.97 -5.18
CA ASP A 26 15.97 -5.16 -6.00
C ASP A 26 15.79 -6.44 -5.17
N ALA A 27 16.16 -6.42 -3.88
CA ALA A 27 15.90 -7.54 -2.96
C ALA A 27 14.41 -7.73 -2.65
N LEU A 28 13.66 -6.64 -2.45
CA LEU A 28 12.21 -6.69 -2.20
C LEU A 28 11.41 -7.03 -3.46
N GLU A 29 11.95 -6.73 -4.64
CA GLU A 29 11.35 -7.02 -5.93
C GLU A 29 11.82 -8.36 -6.51
N ALA A 30 12.70 -9.09 -5.82
CA ALA A 30 13.16 -10.43 -6.22
C ALA A 30 12.05 -11.49 -6.13
N SER A 31 11.00 -11.23 -5.35
CA SER A 31 9.84 -12.12 -5.25
C SER A 31 8.54 -11.32 -5.16
N MET A 32 7.47 -11.88 -5.73
CA MET A 32 6.11 -11.32 -5.69
C MET A 32 5.65 -11.22 -4.23
N THR A 33 5.98 -12.21 -3.42
CA THR A 33 5.65 -12.24 -1.99
C THR A 33 6.25 -11.05 -1.26
N LEU A 34 7.55 -10.77 -1.45
CA LEU A 34 8.23 -9.65 -0.80
C LEU A 34 7.70 -8.30 -1.31
N GLN A 35 7.46 -8.19 -2.62
CA GLN A 35 6.94 -6.97 -3.19
C GLN A 35 5.57 -6.62 -2.61
N MET A 36 4.63 -7.58 -2.60
CA MET A 36 3.25 -7.35 -2.17
C MET A 36 3.07 -7.31 -0.65
N LEU A 37 3.77 -8.16 0.11
CA LEU A 37 3.57 -8.26 1.57
C LEU A 37 4.59 -7.46 2.39
N ALA A 38 5.70 -7.00 1.81
CA ALA A 38 6.67 -6.17 2.50
C ALA A 38 6.84 -4.79 1.85
N GLN A 39 7.21 -4.70 0.57
CA GLN A 39 7.51 -3.41 -0.07
C GLN A 39 6.30 -2.47 -0.06
N ILE A 40 5.14 -2.92 -0.54
CA ILE A 40 3.92 -2.10 -0.61
C ILE A 40 3.44 -1.66 0.78
N PRO A 41 3.33 -2.55 1.80
CA PRO A 41 2.97 -2.14 3.16
C PRO A 41 3.97 -1.17 3.80
N LEU A 42 5.28 -1.34 3.57
CA LEU A 42 6.30 -0.43 4.10
C LEU A 42 6.24 0.95 3.42
N LEU A 43 5.96 1.02 2.13
CA LEU A 43 5.70 2.29 1.43
C LEU A 43 4.43 2.97 1.95
N ALA A 44 3.37 2.21 2.23
CA ALA A 44 2.17 2.76 2.86
C ALA A 44 2.47 3.26 4.28
N LEU A 45 3.30 2.56 5.06
CA LEU A 45 3.74 3.01 6.38
C LEU A 45 4.57 4.31 6.30
N ALA A 46 5.46 4.42 5.31
CA ALA A 46 6.20 5.65 5.06
C ALA A 46 5.24 6.83 4.82
N GLY A 47 4.22 6.63 3.97
CA GLY A 47 3.18 7.61 3.71
C GLY A 47 2.32 7.97 4.91
N TRP A 48 2.01 7.00 5.77
CA TRP A 48 1.27 7.23 7.00
C TRP A 48 1.98 8.25 7.91
N TRP A 49 3.31 8.17 8.00
CA TRP A 49 4.09 9.08 8.83
C TRP A 49 4.32 10.47 8.22
N LEU A 50 3.92 10.72 6.97
CA LEU A 50 4.03 12.04 6.33
C LEU A 50 2.92 13.02 6.74
N GLN A 51 1.87 12.57 7.42
CA GLN A 51 0.73 13.42 7.83
C GLN A 51 1.13 14.77 8.45
N PRO A 52 2.13 14.86 9.37
CA PRO A 52 2.50 16.14 9.99
C PRO A 52 3.16 17.17 9.06
N TRP A 53 3.61 16.77 7.86
CA TRP A 53 4.18 17.67 6.85
C TRP A 53 3.15 18.32 5.94
N LEU A 54 1.88 17.90 6.05
CA LEU A 54 0.83 18.45 5.22
C LEU A 54 0.61 19.94 5.54
N PRO A 55 0.63 20.84 4.54
CA PRO A 55 0.36 22.25 4.78
C PRO A 55 -1.02 22.42 5.41
N ARG A 56 -1.15 23.29 6.41
CA ARG A 56 -2.41 23.53 7.15
C ARG A 56 -3.61 23.79 6.23
N ARG A 57 -3.39 24.47 5.09
CA ARG A 57 -4.44 24.74 4.09
C ARG A 57 -4.95 23.45 3.43
N VAL A 58 -4.03 22.54 3.08
CA VAL A 58 -4.34 21.25 2.46
C VAL A 58 -5.00 20.32 3.48
N ASP A 59 -4.49 20.26 4.71
CA ASP A 59 -5.10 19.47 5.78
C ASP A 59 -6.54 19.93 6.09
N GLY A 60 -6.78 21.24 6.15
CA GLY A 60 -8.13 21.78 6.33
C GLY A 60 -9.08 21.45 5.17
N ALA A 61 -8.62 21.58 3.92
CA ALA A 61 -9.41 21.21 2.75
C ALA A 61 -9.73 19.70 2.71
N LEU A 62 -8.74 18.85 2.98
CA LEU A 62 -8.93 17.40 3.05
C LEU A 62 -9.84 17.00 4.20
N ALA A 63 -9.74 17.64 5.37
CA ALA A 63 -10.63 17.39 6.49
C ALA A 63 -12.09 17.71 6.15
N ALA A 64 -12.35 18.76 5.37
CA ALA A 64 -13.70 19.12 4.92
C ALA A 64 -14.29 18.07 3.95
N TRP A 65 -13.45 17.48 3.09
CA TRP A 65 -13.85 16.41 2.16
C TRP A 65 -13.91 15.02 2.81
N ASN A 66 -13.17 14.79 3.89
CA ASN A 66 -13.00 13.49 4.53
C ASN A 66 -13.89 13.31 5.76
N LEU A 67 -15.17 13.65 5.61
CA LEU A 67 -16.19 13.45 6.65
C LEU A 67 -16.28 11.97 7.02
N ASN A 68 -16.24 11.66 8.32
CA ASN A 68 -16.22 10.31 8.87
C ASN A 68 -15.12 9.39 8.29
N GLY A 69 -14.07 9.94 7.67
CA GLY A 69 -12.99 9.15 7.06
C GLY A 69 -13.37 8.42 5.76
N VAL A 70 -14.61 8.52 5.27
CA VAL A 70 -15.10 7.67 4.18
C VAL A 70 -14.37 7.99 2.87
N SER A 71 -14.27 9.25 2.50
CA SER A 71 -13.68 9.68 1.23
C SER A 71 -12.22 9.23 1.10
N GLY A 72 -11.43 9.33 2.17
CA GLY A 72 -10.03 8.89 2.14
C GLY A 72 -9.89 7.37 2.17
N LEU A 73 -10.79 6.64 2.83
CA LEU A 73 -10.86 5.18 2.74
C LEU A 73 -11.26 4.70 1.33
N VAL A 74 -12.16 5.40 0.65
CA VAL A 74 -12.51 5.09 -0.75
C VAL A 74 -11.32 5.35 -1.68
N LEU A 75 -10.68 6.52 -1.54
CA LEU A 75 -9.49 6.87 -2.33
C LEU A 75 -8.39 5.82 -2.17
N LEU A 76 -8.09 5.43 -0.92
CA LEU A 76 -7.04 4.45 -0.67
C LEU A 76 -7.41 3.07 -1.21
N SER A 77 -8.68 2.65 -1.13
CA SER A 77 -9.12 1.37 -1.71
C SER A 77 -8.93 1.34 -3.22
N LEU A 78 -9.29 2.42 -3.92
CA LEU A 78 -9.09 2.52 -5.37
C LEU A 78 -7.61 2.52 -5.75
N ALA A 79 -6.77 3.26 -5.02
CA ALA A 79 -5.33 3.28 -5.26
C ALA A 79 -4.67 1.92 -4.95
N ALA A 80 -5.06 1.27 -3.85
CA ALA A 80 -4.57 -0.06 -3.48
C ALA A 80 -4.99 -1.11 -4.53
N MET A 81 -6.20 -1.03 -5.07
CA MET A 81 -6.69 -1.95 -6.09
C MET A 81 -5.80 -1.95 -7.33
N VAL A 82 -5.28 -0.79 -7.76
CA VAL A 82 -4.34 -0.70 -8.90
C VAL A 82 -3.08 -1.51 -8.63
N TRP A 83 -2.50 -1.38 -7.43
CA TRP A 83 -1.27 -2.08 -7.05
C TRP A 83 -1.48 -3.54 -6.62
N MET A 84 -2.73 -3.96 -6.45
CA MET A 84 -3.09 -5.38 -6.30
C MET A 84 -3.18 -6.12 -7.63
N LEU A 85 -3.21 -5.42 -8.77
CA LEU A 85 -3.24 -6.05 -10.09
C LEU A 85 -1.86 -6.64 -10.45
N PRO A 86 -1.76 -7.96 -10.74
CA PRO A 86 -0.51 -8.62 -11.16
C PRO A 86 0.24 -7.85 -12.25
N ARG A 87 -0.51 -7.37 -13.25
CA ARG A 87 0.03 -6.61 -14.38
C ARG A 87 0.73 -5.31 -13.96
N MET A 88 0.21 -4.60 -12.96
CA MET A 88 0.81 -3.34 -12.51
C MET A 88 2.09 -3.59 -11.72
N MET A 89 2.16 -4.70 -10.96
CA MET A 89 3.38 -5.15 -10.30
C MET A 89 4.46 -5.52 -11.32
N ASP A 90 4.08 -6.25 -12.36
CA ASP A 90 4.97 -6.68 -13.45
C ASP A 90 5.55 -5.46 -14.20
N LEU A 91 4.69 -4.52 -14.60
CA LEU A 91 5.10 -3.30 -15.30
C LEU A 91 6.01 -2.39 -14.45
N ALA A 92 5.88 -2.44 -13.12
CA ALA A 92 6.73 -1.65 -12.22
C ALA A 92 8.20 -2.09 -12.25
N LEU A 93 8.50 -3.31 -12.68
CA LEU A 93 9.87 -3.82 -12.83
C LEU A 93 10.48 -3.45 -14.19
N GLU A 94 9.64 -3.36 -15.22
CA GLU A 94 10.07 -3.15 -16.60
C GLU A 94 10.16 -1.67 -16.98
N VAL A 95 9.30 -0.84 -16.38
CA VAL A 95 9.06 0.52 -16.84
C VAL A 95 9.30 1.52 -15.70
N GLN A 96 10.36 2.32 -15.85
CA GLN A 96 10.79 3.29 -14.84
C GLN A 96 9.68 4.25 -14.38
N TRP A 97 8.81 4.71 -15.29
CA TRP A 97 7.73 5.61 -14.90
C TRP A 97 6.69 4.91 -14.01
N VAL A 98 6.41 3.62 -14.24
CA VAL A 98 5.48 2.83 -13.41
C VAL A 98 6.09 2.60 -12.03
N GLU A 99 7.39 2.33 -11.98
CA GLU A 99 8.14 2.23 -10.73
C GLU A 99 8.05 3.53 -9.91
N THR A 100 8.33 4.67 -10.53
CA THR A 100 8.21 5.97 -9.86
C THR A 100 6.76 6.26 -9.43
N ALA A 101 5.77 5.83 -10.23
CA ALA A 101 4.37 5.94 -9.86
C ALA A 101 4.04 5.06 -8.63
N LYS A 102 4.62 3.87 -8.49
CA LYS A 102 4.48 3.02 -7.29
C LYS A 102 5.03 3.73 -6.05
N PHE A 103 6.27 4.19 -6.14
CA PHE A 103 6.94 4.87 -5.03
C PHE A 103 6.30 6.22 -4.66
N ALA A 104 5.65 6.91 -5.59
CA ALA A 104 4.92 8.14 -5.29
C ALA A 104 3.49 7.88 -4.79
N SER A 105 2.73 7.04 -5.50
CA SER A 105 1.31 6.87 -5.24
C SER A 105 1.01 6.03 -4.01
N VAL A 106 1.81 5.00 -3.69
CA VAL A 106 1.53 4.16 -2.51
C VAL A 106 1.64 4.99 -1.21
N PRO A 107 2.71 5.76 -0.95
CA PRO A 107 2.75 6.63 0.22
C PRO A 107 1.65 7.72 0.21
N LEU A 108 1.41 8.37 -0.95
CA LEU A 108 0.56 9.56 -1.03
C LEU A 108 -0.94 9.24 -1.12
N LEU A 109 -1.32 8.12 -1.71
CA LEU A 109 -2.71 7.73 -1.97
C LEU A 109 -3.17 6.53 -1.14
N VAL A 110 -2.25 5.76 -0.54
CA VAL A 110 -2.60 4.68 0.39
C VAL A 110 -2.26 5.05 1.82
N GLY A 111 -0.97 5.27 2.09
CA GLY A 111 -0.46 5.53 3.45
C GLY A 111 -1.04 6.81 4.09
N LEU A 112 -0.88 7.93 3.39
CA LEU A 112 -1.33 9.23 3.89
C LEU A 112 -2.86 9.29 4.07
N PRO A 113 -3.71 8.87 3.11
CA PRO A 113 -5.16 8.88 3.31
C PRO A 113 -5.60 7.94 4.43
N LEU A 114 -4.93 6.80 4.61
CA LEU A 114 -5.20 5.91 5.74
C LEU A 114 -4.94 6.62 7.07
N SER A 115 -3.80 7.29 7.22
CA SER A 115 -3.46 8.04 8.45
C SER A 115 -4.45 9.16 8.77
N LEU A 116 -4.96 9.85 7.76
CA LEU A 116 -5.96 10.92 7.90
C LEU A 116 -7.36 10.38 8.18
N SER A 117 -7.73 9.24 7.61
CA SER A 117 -9.11 8.73 7.62
C SER A 117 -9.38 7.79 8.77
N TRP A 118 -8.40 6.96 9.15
CA TRP A 118 -8.56 5.94 10.18
C TRP A 118 -9.04 6.51 11.53
N PRO A 119 -8.47 7.62 12.06
CA PRO A 119 -8.94 8.19 13.31
C PRO A 119 -10.35 8.77 13.23
N ARG A 120 -10.80 9.18 12.04
CA ARG A 120 -12.12 9.79 11.78
C ARG A 120 -13.21 8.74 11.51
N ALA A 121 -12.83 7.54 11.09
CA ALA A 121 -13.76 6.46 10.81
C ALA A 121 -14.40 5.91 12.10
N GLY A 122 -15.73 5.86 12.13
CA GLY A 122 -16.50 5.19 13.18
C GLY A 122 -16.38 3.67 13.12
N PHE A 123 -16.90 2.98 14.13
CA PHE A 123 -16.83 1.52 14.25
C PHE A 123 -17.35 0.78 13.01
N VAL A 124 -18.53 1.17 12.51
CA VAL A 124 -19.15 0.53 11.33
C VAL A 124 -18.28 0.68 10.08
N VAL A 125 -17.78 1.89 9.82
CA VAL A 125 -16.93 2.18 8.64
C VAL A 125 -15.63 1.38 8.70
N ARG A 126 -14.99 1.32 9.87
CA ARG A 126 -13.78 0.50 10.07
C ARG A 126 -14.08 -0.99 9.87
N GLY A 127 -15.21 -1.48 10.39
CA GLY A 127 -15.64 -2.87 10.22
C GLY A 127 -15.86 -3.25 8.76
N VAL A 128 -16.60 -2.43 8.01
CA VAL A 128 -16.84 -2.65 6.57
C VAL A 128 -15.52 -2.62 5.80
N PHE A 129 -14.66 -1.64 6.07
CA PHE A 129 -13.37 -1.53 5.40
C PHE A 129 -12.47 -2.75 5.67
N LEU A 130 -12.35 -3.18 6.94
CA LEU A 130 -11.57 -4.36 7.29
C LEU A 130 -12.14 -5.64 6.69
N ALA A 131 -13.47 -5.80 6.69
CA ALA A 131 -14.13 -6.93 6.04
C ALA A 131 -13.82 -6.98 4.54
N GLU A 132 -13.76 -5.83 3.87
CA GLU A 132 -13.39 -5.76 2.45
C GLU A 132 -11.91 -6.09 2.21
N VAL A 133 -11.01 -5.63 3.10
CA VAL A 133 -9.57 -5.99 3.04
C VAL A 133 -9.40 -7.50 3.22
N ILE A 134 -10.06 -8.10 4.19
CA ILE A 134 -10.08 -9.55 4.43
C ILE A 134 -10.63 -10.30 3.22
N ALA A 135 -11.80 -9.89 2.73
CA ALA A 135 -12.42 -10.50 1.55
C ALA A 135 -11.51 -10.38 0.31
N THR A 136 -10.75 -9.30 0.18
CA THR A 136 -9.78 -9.11 -0.91
C THR A 136 -8.58 -10.05 -0.75
N ALA A 137 -8.06 -10.20 0.47
CA ALA A 137 -7.00 -11.17 0.77
C ALA A 137 -7.43 -12.60 0.40
N PHE A 138 -8.65 -13.01 0.78
CA PHE A 138 -9.19 -14.32 0.37
C PHE A 138 -9.38 -14.44 -1.15
N ARG A 139 -9.95 -13.43 -1.81
CA ARG A 139 -10.16 -13.44 -3.27
C ARG A 139 -8.84 -13.56 -4.04
N LEU A 140 -7.86 -12.72 -3.72
CA LEU A 140 -6.55 -12.75 -4.37
C LEU A 140 -5.74 -13.99 -3.96
N GLY A 141 -5.82 -14.39 -2.70
CA GLY A 141 -5.17 -15.58 -2.17
C GLY A 141 -5.62 -16.84 -2.90
N TRP A 142 -6.94 -17.01 -3.04
CA TRP A 142 -7.51 -18.10 -3.82
C TRP A 142 -7.07 -18.04 -5.29
N LEU A 143 -7.21 -16.86 -5.93
CA LEU A 143 -6.81 -16.66 -7.33
C LEU A 143 -5.35 -17.06 -7.59
N TYR A 144 -4.43 -16.62 -6.72
CA TYR A 144 -3.00 -16.89 -6.85
C TYR A 144 -2.64 -18.36 -6.58
N HIS A 145 -3.32 -18.98 -5.61
CA HIS A 145 -3.10 -20.37 -5.25
C HIS A 145 -3.56 -21.35 -6.34
N VAL A 146 -4.76 -21.14 -6.90
CA VAL A 146 -5.36 -22.11 -7.84
C VAL A 146 -5.00 -21.86 -9.31
N SER A 147 -4.50 -20.67 -9.67
CA SER A 147 -4.14 -20.36 -11.06
C SER A 147 -2.96 -21.23 -11.50
N PRO A 148 -3.11 -22.11 -12.51
CA PRO A 148 -2.03 -22.97 -12.99
C PRO A 148 -1.03 -22.20 -13.88
N GLN A 149 -1.40 -20.97 -14.28
CA GLN A 149 -0.58 -20.09 -15.10
C GLN A 149 -0.01 -18.94 -14.26
N ARG A 150 1.18 -18.47 -14.66
CA ARG A 150 1.84 -17.29 -14.10
C ARG A 150 1.05 -16.05 -14.50
N LEU A 151 0.57 -15.29 -13.51
CA LEU A 151 -0.15 -14.04 -13.70
C LEU A 151 0.79 -12.84 -13.82
N CYS A 152 2.01 -12.96 -13.31
CA CYS A 152 3.12 -12.03 -13.48
C CYS A 152 4.23 -12.71 -14.30
N SER A 153 4.70 -12.09 -15.37
CA SER A 153 5.69 -12.69 -16.26
C SER A 153 7.10 -12.68 -15.67
N ASN A 154 7.39 -11.74 -14.77
CA ASN A 154 8.68 -11.62 -14.09
C ASN A 154 8.82 -12.47 -12.82
N TYR A 155 7.72 -13.06 -12.30
CA TYR A 155 7.73 -13.84 -11.03
C TYR A 155 7.45 -15.33 -11.21
N LEU A 156 8.12 -16.18 -10.41
CA LEU A 156 7.97 -17.64 -10.45
C LEU A 156 6.55 -18.08 -10.03
N LEU A 157 6.08 -19.19 -10.61
CA LEU A 157 4.76 -19.75 -10.27
C LEU A 157 4.68 -20.19 -8.80
N ASP A 158 5.73 -20.84 -8.30
CA ASP A 158 5.77 -21.31 -6.91
C ASP A 158 5.68 -20.15 -5.90
N ASP A 159 6.25 -18.99 -6.23
CA ASP A 159 6.17 -17.80 -5.37
C ASP A 159 4.78 -17.15 -5.43
N GLN A 160 4.12 -17.15 -6.59
CA GLN A 160 2.71 -16.76 -6.70
C GLN A 160 1.81 -17.65 -5.83
N GLN A 161 1.99 -18.98 -5.90
CA GLN A 161 1.20 -19.91 -5.09
C GLN A 161 1.47 -19.74 -3.59
N ARG A 162 2.73 -19.55 -3.20
CA ARG A 162 3.12 -19.22 -1.82
C ARG A 162 2.47 -17.92 -1.32
N LEU A 163 2.49 -16.86 -2.12
CA LEU A 163 1.77 -15.63 -1.78
C LEU A 163 0.27 -15.90 -1.61
N GLY A 164 -0.31 -16.73 -2.49
CA GLY A 164 -1.70 -17.17 -2.39
C GLY A 164 -2.03 -17.84 -1.06
N GLU A 165 -1.20 -18.80 -0.64
CA GLU A 165 -1.32 -19.49 0.65
C GLU A 165 -1.21 -18.53 1.82
N ILE A 166 -0.25 -17.60 1.80
CA ILE A 166 -0.07 -16.61 2.88
C ILE A 166 -1.30 -15.70 2.97
N LEU A 167 -1.81 -15.21 1.84
CA LEU A 167 -3.01 -14.35 1.83
C LEU A 167 -4.27 -15.08 2.36
N LEU A 168 -4.43 -16.36 2.05
CA LEU A 168 -5.51 -17.20 2.59
C LEU A 168 -5.35 -17.45 4.10
N ALA A 169 -4.11 -17.50 4.61
CA ALA A 169 -3.84 -17.74 6.02
C ALA A 169 -4.00 -16.49 6.90
N ILE A 170 -3.72 -15.30 6.36
CA ILE A 170 -3.78 -14.02 7.12
C ILE A 170 -5.08 -13.24 6.94
N GLY A 171 -5.87 -13.55 5.91
CA GLY A 171 -7.21 -13.01 5.72
C GLY A 171 -8.16 -13.49 6.82
#